data_AF-A0A7J7GRZ1-F1
#
_entry.id   AF-A0A7J7GRZ1-F1
#
_cell.length_a   1.000
_cell.length_b   1.000
_cell.length_c   1.000
_cell.angle_alpha   90.00
_cell.angle_beta   90.00
_cell.angle_gamma   90.00
#
_symmetry.space_group_name_H-M   'P 1'
#
loop_
_entity.id
_entity.type
_entity.pdbx_description
1 polymer ?
#
loop_
_entity_poly.entity_id
_entity_poly.type
_entity_poly.pdbx_seq_one_letter_code
_entity_poly.pdbx_strand_id
1 'polypeptide(L)' 'MVGTQVIIAYQKPDGNMAVYTTSVDSYATQLQEGNLSFPVSDLSTLFANDKIIIFATIQSTMCSKMDP' A
#
# COMPACT_ATOMS: atom_id res chain seq x y z
N MET A 1 8.34 12.76 1.24
CA MET A 1 9.60 12.58 1.97
C MET A 1 10.15 11.21 1.59
N VAL A 2 11.47 11.06 1.46
CA VAL A 2 12.07 9.75 1.16
C VAL A 2 11.92 8.82 2.38
N GLY A 3 11.64 7.54 2.15
CA GLY A 3 11.34 6.53 3.17
C GLY A 3 9.86 6.46 3.58
N THR A 4 8.95 7.13 2.86
CA THR A 4 7.51 7.03 3.13
C THR A 4 6.93 5.76 2.53
N GLN A 5 6.08 5.08 3.30
CA GLN A 5 5.33 3.89 2.88
C GLN A 5 3.91 4.30 2.52
N VAL A 6 3.40 3.86 1.37
CA VAL A 6 2.15 4.37 0.79
C VAL A 6 1.28 3.21 0.29
N ILE A 7 -0.02 3.34 0.50
CA ILE A 7 -1.04 2.53 -0.18
C ILE A 7 -1.73 3.45 -1.20
N ILE A 8 -1.76 3.01 -2.46
CA ILE A 8 -2.34 3.77 -3.56
C ILE A 8 -3.60 3.06 -4.02
N ALA A 9 -4.68 3.82 -4.21
CA ALA A 9 -5.86 3.36 -4.89
C ALA A 9 -6.37 4.41 -5.88
N TYR A 10 -6.70 3.98 -7.09
CA TYR A 10 -7.28 4.85 -8.12
C TYR A 10 -8.16 4.04 -9.08
N GLN A 11 -9.07 4.73 -9.76
CA GLN A 11 -9.86 4.14 -10.82
C GLN A 11 -9.08 4.20 -12.13
N LYS A 12 -8.90 3.03 -12.76
CA LYS A 12 -8.29 2.94 -14.09
C LYS A 12 -9.26 3.49 -15.15
N PRO A 13 -8.76 3.90 -16.33
CA PRO A 13 -9.61 4.36 -17.42
C PRO A 13 -10.63 3.33 -17.92
N ASP A 14 -10.37 2.04 -17.67
CA ASP A 14 -11.29 0.93 -17.98
C ASP A 14 -12.45 0.79 -16.97
N GLY A 15 -12.51 1.66 -15.97
CA GLY A 15 -13.52 1.68 -14.91
C GLY A 15 -13.21 0.75 -13.74
N ASN A 16 -12.21 -0.11 -13.86
CA ASN A 16 -11.81 -1.04 -12.79
C ASN A 16 -10.94 -0.33 -11.74
N MET A 17 -10.90 -0.87 -10.53
CA MET A 17 -10.10 -0.29 -9.46
C MET A 17 -8.69 -0.90 -9.41
N ALA A 18 -7.69 -0.04 -9.24
CA ALA A 18 -6.33 -0.43 -8.89
C ALA A 18 -6.10 -0.17 -7.41
N VAL A 19 -5.45 -1.11 -6.72
CA VAL A 19 -4.92 -0.89 -5.38
C VAL A 19 -3.59 -1.64 -5.24
N TYR A 20 -2.58 -0.97 -4.71
CA TYR A 20 -1.28 -1.58 -4.46
C TYR A 20 -0.48 -0.75 -3.45
N THR A 21 0.62 -1.32 -2.97
CA THR A 21 1.57 -0.67 -2.07
C THR A 21 2.79 -0.15 -2.83
N THR A 22 3.43 0.90 -2.30
CA THR A 22 4.70 1.40 -2.83
C THR A 22 5.52 2.09 -1.75
N SER A 23 6.84 2.06 -1.90
CA SER A 23 7.80 2.82 -1.10
C SER A 23 8.31 4.03 -1.89
N VAL A 24 8.36 5.18 -1.23
CA VAL A 24 8.93 6.41 -1.81
C VAL A 24 10.39 6.49 -1.40
N ASP A 25 11.28 5.87 -2.16
CA ASP A 25 12.72 5.79 -1.83
C ASP A 25 13.56 6.91 -2.46
N SER A 26 12.97 7.71 -3.34
CA SER A 26 13.59 8.91 -3.91
C SER A 26 12.54 9.95 -4.30
N TYR A 27 12.97 11.18 -4.57
CA TYR A 27 12.11 12.21 -5.14
C TYR A 27 11.73 11.94 -6.61
N ALA A 28 12.52 11.15 -7.32
CA ALA A 28 12.19 10.63 -8.64
C ALA A 28 11.41 9.31 -8.50
N THR A 29 10.28 9.33 -7.78
CA THR A 29 9.43 8.14 -7.63
C THR A 29 8.47 7.99 -8.80
N GLN A 30 8.32 6.75 -9.28
CA GLN A 30 7.31 6.38 -10.28
C GLN A 30 6.08 5.76 -9.62
N LEU A 31 6.04 5.71 -8.28
CA LEU A 31 5.00 5.03 -7.50
C LEU A 31 4.76 3.59 -7.99
N GLN A 32 5.85 2.91 -8.36
CA GLN A 32 5.77 1.54 -8.84
C GLN A 32 5.32 0.61 -7.70
N GLU A 33 4.51 -0.38 -8.04
CA GLU A 33 4.09 -1.41 -7.08
C GLU A 33 5.31 -2.08 -6.44
N GLY A 34 5.29 -2.15 -5.11
CA GLY A 34 6.38 -2.64 -4.29
C GLY A 34 5.93 -2.96 -2.87
N ASN A 35 6.77 -3.67 -2.14
CA ASN A 35 6.45 -4.12 -0.80
C ASN A 35 6.72 -3.03 0.24
N LEU A 36 5.89 -3.00 1.28
CA LEU A 36 6.14 -2.19 2.47
C LEU A 36 7.07 -2.94 3.43
N SER A 37 7.70 -2.21 4.35
CA SER A 37 8.53 -2.78 5.41
C SER A 37 7.72 -3.61 6.41
N PHE A 38 6.40 -3.41 6.44
CA PHE A 38 5.46 -4.27 7.16
C PHE A 38 4.59 -5.06 6.18
N PRO A 39 4.29 -6.33 6.49
CA PRO A 39 3.39 -7.13 5.66
C PRO A 39 1.98 -6.52 5.64
N VAL A 40 1.44 -6.36 4.43
CA VAL A 40 0.05 -5.97 4.18
C VAL A 40 -0.63 -7.12 3.45
N SER A 41 -1.77 -7.55 3.96
CA SER A 41 -2.61 -8.59 3.35
C SER A 41 -4.03 -8.10 3.13
N ASP A 42 -4.83 -8.89 2.41
CA ASP A 42 -6.26 -8.65 2.17
C ASP A 42 -6.55 -7.27 1.54
N LEU A 43 -5.60 -6.79 0.73
CA LEU A 43 -5.68 -5.47 0.11
C LEU A 43 -6.79 -5.47 -0.95
N SER A 44 -7.79 -4.63 -0.73
CA SER A 44 -8.91 -4.46 -1.65
C SER A 44 -9.40 -3.02 -1.65
N THR A 45 -10.19 -2.68 -2.67
CA THR A 45 -10.67 -1.32 -2.88
C THR A 45 -12.08 -1.34 -3.42
N LEU A 46 -12.89 -0.38 -2.99
CA LEU A 46 -14.26 -0.17 -3.45
C LEU A 46 -14.43 1.28 -3.89
N PHE A 47 -15.00 1.48 -5.07
CA PHE A 47 -15.45 2.79 -5.52
C PHE A 47 -16.97 2.84 -5.51
N ALA A 48 -17.54 3.69 -4.65
CA ALA A 48 -18.98 3.86 -4.53
C ALA A 48 -19.32 5.29 -4.09
N ASN A 49 -20.35 5.89 -4.68
CA ASN A 49 -20.79 7.26 -4.38
C ASN A 49 -19.65 8.28 -4.43
N ASP A 50 -18.82 8.24 -5.48
CA ASP A 50 -17.66 9.12 -5.67
C ASP A 50 -16.59 9.02 -4.57
N LYS A 51 -16.56 7.91 -3.82
CA LYS A 51 -15.60 7.65 -2.75
C LYS A 51 -14.80 6.39 -3.07
N ILE A 52 -13.49 6.47 -2.84
CA ILE A 52 -12.59 5.32 -2.84
C ILE A 52 -12.42 4.87 -1.39
N ILE A 53 -12.72 3.61 -1.11
CA ILE A 53 -12.54 2.97 0.20
C ILE A 53 -11.49 1.89 0.04
N ILE A 54 -10.44 1.94 0.87
CA ILE A 54 -9.35 0.97 0.88
C ILE A 54 -9.50 0.08 2.11
N PHE A 55 -9.46 -1.24 1.90
CA PHE A 55 -9.41 -2.22 2.97
C PHE A 55 -8.04 -2.90 2.93
N ALA A 56 -7.37 -2.96 4.08
CA ALA A 56 -6.06 -3.58 4.21
C ALA A 56 -5.89 -4.12 5.62
N THR A 57 -5.27 -5.29 5.74
CA THR A 57 -4.82 -5.85 7.01
C THR A 57 -3.34 -5.57 7.16
N ILE A 58 -2.96 -4.84 8.22
CA ILE A 58 -1.56 -4.56 8.54
C ILE A 58 -1.12 -5.52 9.64
N GLN A 59 -0.12 -6.34 9.35
CA GLN A 59 0.50 -7.19 10.34
C GLN A 59 1.73 -6.49 10.92
N SER A 60 1.65 -6.11 12.20
CA SER A 60 2.84 -5.67 12.92
C SER A 60 3.60 -6.90 13.38
N THR A 61 4.75 -7.17 12.78
CA THR A 61 5.71 -8.13 13.34
C THR A 61 6.19 -7.57 14.67
N MET A 62 5.66 -8.07 15.80
CA MET A 62 6.33 -7.88 17.08
C MET A 62 7.72 -8.49 16.97
N CYS A 63 8.71 -7.70 17.33
CA CYS A 63 10.14 -8.02 17.23
C CYS A 63 10.44 -9.38 17.92
N SER A 64 10.68 -10.42 17.13
CA SER A 64 11.37 -11.63 17.61
C SER A 64 12.87 -11.40 17.49
N LYS A 65 13.48 -10.79 18.51
CA LYS A 65 14.92 -10.85 18.70
C LYS A 65 15.23 -10.99 20.18
N MET A 66 14.84 -12.14 20.73
CA MET A 66 15.54 -12.73 21.86
C MET A 66 16.62 -13.62 21.25
N ASP A 67 17.73 -13.00 20.84
CA ASP A 67 18.95 -13.76 20.56
C ASP A 67 19.66 -14.06 21.89
N PRO A 68 20.25 -15.25 22.04
CA PRO A 68 20.83 -15.74 23.30
C PRO A 68 22.09 -14.98 23.76
#